data_AF-A0A9C9CCQ5-F1
#
_entry.id   AF-A0A9C9CCQ5-F1
#
_cell.length_a   1.000
_cell.length_b   1.000
_cell.length_c   1.000
_cell.angle_alpha   90.00
_cell.angle_beta   90.00
_cell.angle_gamma   90.00
#
_symmetry.space_group_name_H-M   'P 1'
#
loop_
_entity.id
_entity.type
_entity.pdbx_description
1 polymer ?
#
loop_
_entity_poly.entity_id
_entity_poly.type
_entity_poly.pdbx_seq_one_letter_code
_entity_poly.pdbx_strand_id
1 'polypeptide(L)'
;MRDYSNMPVLDWQGPVSAKKALAQVHHAEPLIIQFAENISLAVDVTACGCRNGGRPGQHLDCEPYATLKALADLNDMPELVELADMAREAAQVVDIDRDSRRIIIHD
;
A
#
# COMPACT_ATOMS: atom_id res chain seq x y z
N MET A 1 -17.12 2.01 -7.38
CA MET A 1 -16.15 2.47 -6.37
C MET A 1 -16.01 1.33 -5.38
N ARG A 2 -14.80 0.76 -5.21
CA ARG A 2 -14.56 -0.27 -4.19
C ARG A 2 -14.88 0.33 -2.81
N ASP A 3 -15.59 -0.42 -1.99
CA ASP A 3 -15.92 -0.02 -0.63
C ASP A 3 -14.90 -0.65 0.32
N TYR A 4 -14.14 0.21 1.01
CA TYR A 4 -13.16 -0.21 2.01
C TYR A 4 -13.60 0.16 3.43
N SER A 5 -14.86 0.57 3.63
CA SER A 5 -15.35 1.09 4.92
C SER A 5 -15.30 0.08 6.07
N ASN A 6 -15.24 -1.21 5.77
CA ASN A 6 -15.14 -2.30 6.73
C ASN A 6 -13.70 -2.82 6.96
N MET A 7 -12.70 -2.27 6.26
CA MET A 7 -11.30 -2.71 6.40
C MET A 7 -10.63 -2.04 7.61
N PRO A 8 -9.74 -2.77 8.31
CA PRO A 8 -8.95 -2.19 9.39
C PRO A 8 -8.04 -1.09 8.84
N VAL A 9 -7.98 0.04 9.56
CA VAL A 9 -7.09 1.16 9.25
C VAL A 9 -5.92 1.15 10.21
N LEU A 10 -4.72 1.28 9.66
CA LEU A 10 -3.46 1.35 10.38
C LEU A 10 -2.76 2.66 10.04
N ASP A 11 -2.59 3.54 11.02
CA ASP A 11 -1.76 4.73 10.87
C ASP A 11 -0.28 4.34 10.79
N TRP A 12 0.41 4.84 9.77
CA TRP A 12 1.84 4.58 9.57
C TRP A 12 2.69 5.39 10.57
N GLN A 13 3.40 4.68 11.43
CA GLN A 13 4.30 5.25 12.45
C GLN A 13 5.73 4.67 12.33
N GLY A 14 6.08 4.15 11.14
CA GLY A 14 7.36 3.48 10.90
C GLY A 14 7.38 2.02 11.38
N PRO A 15 8.49 1.54 12.00
CA PRO A 15 8.73 0.10 12.20
C PRO A 15 7.66 -0.66 12.99
N VAL A 16 7.00 0.00 13.93
CA VAL A 16 5.94 -0.63 14.75
C VAL A 16 4.70 -0.90 13.90
N SER A 17 4.29 0.05 13.06
CA SER A 17 3.18 -0.15 12.13
C SER A 17 3.54 -1.18 11.06
N ALA A 18 4.77 -1.18 10.56
CA ALA A 18 5.23 -2.18 9.59
C ALA A 18 5.03 -3.61 10.08
N LYS A 19 5.39 -3.92 11.34
CA LYS A 19 5.17 -5.25 11.93
C LYS A 19 3.70 -5.64 12.03
N LYS A 20 2.81 -4.69 12.32
CA LYS A 20 1.36 -4.94 12.36
C LYS A 20 0.80 -5.20 10.96
N ALA A 21 1.24 -4.42 9.98
CA ALA A 21 0.87 -4.62 8.58
C ALA A 21 1.35 -5.99 8.08
N LEU A 22 2.61 -6.36 8.36
CA LEU A 22 3.16 -7.67 8.04
C LEU A 22 2.33 -8.82 8.60
N ALA A 23 1.91 -8.74 9.87
CA ALA A 23 1.09 -9.77 10.48
C ALA A 23 -0.27 -9.93 9.77
N GLN A 24 -0.92 -8.83 9.40
CA GLN A 24 -2.19 -8.84 8.66
C GLN A 24 -2.02 -9.44 7.26
N VAL A 25 -1.04 -8.96 6.49
CA VAL A 25 -0.74 -9.43 5.12
C VAL A 25 -0.34 -10.90 5.11
N HIS A 26 0.45 -11.35 6.11
CA HIS A 26 0.81 -12.76 6.26
C HIS A 26 -0.43 -13.66 6.45
N HIS A 27 -1.49 -13.15 7.06
CA HIS A 27 -2.78 -13.83 7.18
C HIS A 27 -3.73 -13.57 5.99
N ALA A 28 -3.24 -12.93 4.92
CA ALA A 28 -4.02 -12.47 3.77
C ALA A 28 -5.23 -11.59 4.17
N GLU A 29 -5.14 -10.90 5.30
CA GLU A 29 -6.18 -9.99 5.76
C GLU A 29 -6.02 -8.63 5.05
N PRO A 30 -7.10 -8.06 4.50
CA PRO A 30 -7.02 -6.75 3.86
C PRO A 30 -6.82 -5.66 4.90
N LEU A 31 -6.05 -4.62 4.56
CA LEU A 31 -5.80 -3.50 5.46
C LEU A 31 -5.57 -2.19 4.71
N ILE A 32 -5.92 -1.09 5.36
CA ILE A 32 -5.64 0.27 4.88
C ILE A 32 -4.45 0.81 5.69
N ILE A 33 -3.40 1.26 5.01
CA ILE A 33 -2.32 2.02 5.64
C ILE A 33 -2.57 3.50 5.37
N GLN A 34 -2.77 4.26 6.45
CA GLN A 34 -2.95 5.70 6.41
C GLN A 34 -1.60 6.38 6.66
N PHE A 35 -1.16 7.23 5.74
CA PHE A 35 0.10 7.96 5.86
C PHE A 35 -0.10 9.40 6.34
N ALA A 36 0.95 9.94 6.98
CA ALA A 36 1.06 11.34 7.36
C ALA A 36 1.35 12.25 6.14
N GLU A 37 1.18 13.56 6.30
CA GLU A 37 1.24 14.52 5.19
C GLU A 37 2.61 14.62 4.51
N ASN A 38 3.67 14.28 5.25
CA ASN A 38 5.05 14.33 4.77
C ASN A 38 5.45 13.13 3.91
N ILE A 39 4.56 12.14 3.74
CA ILE A 39 4.84 10.93 2.97
C ILE A 39 4.30 11.07 1.56
N SER A 40 5.17 10.84 0.57
CA SER A 40 4.83 10.89 -0.83
C SER A 40 4.32 9.55 -1.33
N LEU A 41 3.16 9.57 -2.00
CA LEU A 41 2.59 8.42 -2.72
C LEU A 41 2.73 8.54 -4.24
N ALA A 42 3.69 9.36 -4.70
CA ALA A 42 3.89 9.67 -6.12
C ALA A 42 4.78 8.63 -6.82
N VAL A 43 4.31 7.39 -6.92
CA VAL A 43 5.02 6.32 -7.63
C VAL A 43 4.82 6.38 -9.15
N ASP A 44 5.72 5.75 -9.91
CA ASP A 44 5.50 5.49 -11.32
C ASP A 44 4.46 4.37 -11.48
N VAL A 45 3.22 4.77 -11.75
CA VAL A 45 2.07 3.88 -11.87
C VAL A 45 2.19 2.87 -13.01
N THR A 46 2.98 3.18 -14.05
CA THR A 46 3.20 2.27 -15.18
C THR A 46 4.19 1.19 -14.79
N ALA A 47 5.30 1.58 -14.15
CA ALA A 47 6.29 0.64 -13.62
C ALA A 47 5.71 -0.26 -12.51
N CYS A 48 4.75 0.27 -11.74
CA CYS A 48 4.04 -0.45 -10.69
C CYS A 48 2.87 -1.33 -11.21
N GLY A 49 2.63 -1.39 -12.52
CA GLY A 49 1.57 -2.22 -13.10
C GLY A 49 0.14 -1.81 -12.72
N CYS A 50 -0.07 -0.59 -12.24
CA CYS A 50 -1.36 -0.12 -11.76
C CYS A 50 -2.38 0.06 -12.89
N ARG A 51 -3.65 -0.17 -12.57
CA ARG A 51 -4.81 0.26 -13.38
C ARG A 51 -5.30 1.63 -12.93
N ASN A 52 -5.95 2.37 -13.84
CA ASN A 52 -6.57 3.65 -13.49
C ASN A 52 -7.86 3.40 -12.66
N GLY A 53 -7.97 4.05 -11.50
CA GLY A 53 -9.11 3.91 -10.59
C GLY A 53 -10.34 4.75 -10.94
N GLY A 54 -10.29 5.53 -12.03
CA GLY A 54 -11.41 6.36 -12.50
C GLY A 54 -11.52 7.72 -11.80
N ARG A 55 -10.61 8.02 -10.85
CA ARG A 55 -10.44 9.33 -10.23
C ARG A 55 -8.97 9.76 -10.27
N PRO A 56 -8.68 11.05 -10.35
CA PRO A 56 -7.32 11.55 -10.16
C PRO A 56 -6.72 11.00 -8.87
N GLY A 57 -5.46 10.59 -8.92
CA GLY A 57 -4.75 10.07 -7.73
C GLY A 57 -5.20 8.70 -7.23
N GLN A 58 -6.18 8.05 -7.89
CA GLN A 58 -6.59 6.68 -7.58
C GLN A 58 -5.99 5.69 -8.57
N HIS A 59 -5.20 4.76 -8.06
CA HIS A 59 -4.55 3.69 -8.82
C HIS A 59 -4.94 2.36 -8.20
N LEU A 60 -5.34 1.38 -9.01
CA LEU A 60 -5.90 0.12 -8.55
C LEU A 60 -5.07 -1.07 -9.01
N ASP A 61 -5.09 -2.14 -8.23
CA ASP A 61 -4.49 -3.44 -8.52
C ASP A 61 -3.02 -3.32 -8.93
N CYS A 62 -2.28 -2.43 -8.28
CA CYS A 62 -0.86 -2.28 -8.51
C CYS A 62 -0.13 -3.55 -8.03
N GLU A 63 0.97 -3.87 -8.72
CA GLU A 63 1.83 -4.99 -8.33
C GLU A 63 2.48 -4.67 -6.98
N PRO A 64 2.27 -5.51 -5.95
CA PRO A 64 2.61 -5.18 -4.57
C PRO A 64 4.10 -4.91 -4.38
N TYR A 65 4.98 -5.72 -4.99
CA TYR A 65 6.41 -5.61 -4.75
C TYR A 65 6.98 -4.30 -5.31
N ALA A 66 6.75 -4.04 -6.59
CA ALA A 66 7.19 -2.83 -7.28
C ALA A 66 6.63 -1.57 -6.62
N THR A 67 5.36 -1.60 -6.21
CA THR A 67 4.69 -0.45 -5.59
C THR A 67 5.26 -0.13 -4.22
N LEU A 68 5.28 -1.11 -3.31
CA LEU A 68 5.74 -0.90 -1.93
C LEU A 68 7.24 -0.63 -1.88
N LYS A 69 8.03 -1.25 -2.76
CA LYS A 69 9.45 -0.92 -2.92
C LYS A 69 9.65 0.51 -3.43
N ALA A 70 8.88 0.95 -4.42
CA ALA A 70 8.98 2.34 -4.91
C ALA A 70 8.61 3.34 -3.81
N LEU A 71 7.61 3.04 -2.99
CA LEU A 71 7.26 3.85 -1.83
C LEU A 71 8.35 3.84 -0.75
N ALA A 72 8.98 2.69 -0.51
CA ALA A 72 10.12 2.55 0.40
C ALA A 72 11.28 3.46 -0.02
N ASP A 73 11.69 3.35 -1.28
CA ASP A 73 12.81 4.12 -1.85
C ASP A 73 12.51 5.63 -1.86
N LEU A 74 11.26 6.02 -2.14
CA LEU A 74 10.84 7.42 -2.20
C LEU A 74 10.81 8.12 -0.85
N ASN A 75 10.58 7.37 0.23
CA ASN A 75 10.31 7.95 1.56
C ASN A 75 11.34 7.51 2.63
N ASP A 76 12.42 6.84 2.23
CA ASP A 76 13.42 6.26 3.13
C ASP A 76 12.79 5.32 4.19
N MET A 77 11.86 4.46 3.75
CA MET A 77 11.11 3.52 4.60
C MET A 77 11.43 2.06 4.25
N PRO A 78 12.62 1.54 4.63
CA PRO A 78 13.05 0.20 4.26
C PRO A 78 12.09 -0.91 4.74
N GLU A 79 11.30 -0.66 5.78
CA GLU A 79 10.34 -1.63 6.32
C GLU A 79 9.17 -1.91 5.35
N LEU A 80 8.91 -1.02 4.39
CA LEU A 80 7.93 -1.28 3.34
C LEU A 80 8.41 -2.37 2.36
N VAL A 81 9.72 -2.62 2.24
CA VAL A 81 10.27 -3.66 1.37
C VAL A 81 9.90 -5.06 1.89
N GLU A 82 10.00 -5.29 3.20
CA GLU A 82 9.57 -6.56 3.80
C GLU A 82 8.07 -6.79 3.60
N LEU A 83 7.26 -5.72 3.75
CA LEU A 83 5.83 -5.77 3.48
C LEU A 83 5.54 -6.08 2.00
N ALA A 84 6.37 -5.57 1.10
CA ALA A 84 6.31 -5.80 -0.33
C ALA A 84 6.45 -7.29 -0.68
N ASP A 85 7.47 -7.94 -0.11
CA ASP A 85 7.69 -9.37 -0.30
C ASP A 85 6.51 -10.19 0.24
N MET A 86 6.04 -9.89 1.45
CA MET A 86 4.92 -10.59 2.07
C MET A 86 3.61 -10.44 1.27
N ALA A 87 3.30 -9.24 0.79
CA ALA A 87 2.09 -8.98 0.00
C ALA A 87 2.13 -9.72 -1.35
N ARG A 88 3.30 -9.78 -1.99
CA ARG A 88 3.50 -10.58 -3.20
C ARG A 88 3.31 -12.08 -2.92
N GLU A 89 3.89 -12.60 -1.84
CA GLU A 89 3.76 -14.01 -1.46
C GLU A 89 2.32 -14.40 -1.11
N ALA A 90 1.57 -13.49 -0.48
CA ALA A 90 0.15 -13.64 -0.19
C ALA A 90 -0.77 -13.46 -1.42
N ALA A 91 -0.20 -13.20 -2.61
CA ALA A 91 -0.92 -12.90 -3.84
C ALA A 91 -1.90 -11.72 -3.71
N GLN A 92 -1.58 -10.75 -2.83
CA GLN A 92 -2.35 -9.53 -2.65
C GLN A 92 -1.93 -8.46 -3.68
N VAL A 93 -2.78 -7.48 -3.88
CA VAL A 93 -2.55 -6.29 -4.69
C VAL A 93 -2.58 -5.02 -3.83
N VAL A 94 -2.12 -3.92 -4.40
CA VAL A 94 -2.11 -2.61 -3.73
C VAL A 94 -2.93 -1.60 -4.51
N ASP A 95 -3.91 -0.99 -3.86
CA ASP A 95 -4.57 0.21 -4.36
C ASP A 95 -3.93 1.45 -3.71
N ILE A 96 -3.74 2.51 -4.47
CA ILE A 96 -3.22 3.81 -4.00
C ILE A 96 -4.32 4.85 -4.12
N ASP A 97 -4.54 5.60 -3.04
CA ASP A 97 -5.41 6.77 -3.00
C ASP A 97 -4.59 7.96 -2.48
N ARG A 98 -4.07 8.75 -3.43
CA ARG A 98 -3.17 9.88 -3.14
C ARG A 98 -3.87 11.01 -2.39
N ASP A 99 -5.13 11.27 -2.73
CA ASP A 99 -5.91 12.36 -2.13
C ASP A 99 -6.21 12.07 -0.65
N SER A 100 -6.53 10.81 -0.34
CA SER A 100 -6.73 10.36 1.05
C SER A 100 -5.42 9.95 1.74
N ARG A 101 -4.29 10.00 1.04
CA ARG A 101 -2.94 9.62 1.53
C ARG A 101 -2.91 8.22 2.14
N ARG A 102 -3.48 7.26 1.45
CA ARG A 102 -3.54 5.87 1.93
C ARG A 102 -3.20 4.90 0.80
N ILE A 103 -2.76 3.74 1.22
CA ILE A 103 -2.75 2.54 0.38
C ILE A 103 -3.66 1.49 0.98
N ILE A 104 -4.17 0.62 0.15
CA ILE A 104 -5.03 -0.49 0.55
C ILE A 104 -4.39 -1.77 0.02
N ILE A 105 -4.09 -2.70 0.91
CA ILE A 105 -3.58 -4.02 0.56
C ILE A 105 -4.74 -5.00 0.69
N HIS A 106 -5.04 -5.75 -0.38
CA HIS A 106 -6.17 -6.68 -0.43
C HIS A 106 -5.96 -7.76 -1.51
N ASP A 107 -6.87 -8.71 -1.63
CA ASP A 107 -6.87 -9.79 -2.64
C ASP A 107 -7.33 -9.35 -4.04
#